data_AF-A0A096M0K2-F1
#
_entry.id   AF-A0A096M0K2-F1
#
_cell.length_a   1.000
_cell.length_b   1.000
_cell.length_c   1.000
_cell.angle_alpha   90.00
_cell.angle_beta   90.00
_cell.angle_gamma   90.00
#
_symmetry.space_group_name_H-M   'P 1'
#
loop_
_entity.id
_entity.type
_entity.pdbx_description
1 polymer ?
#
loop_
_entity_poly.entity_id
_entity_poly.type
_entity_poly.pdbx_seq_one_letter_code
_entity_poly.pdbx_strand_id
1 'polypeptide(L)' 'FPDGDLLLVSPVHPVTEGASVTLSCRLRGENNISDVIFYHNDKLIQNDSRGELKISAVSQSDEGFYKC' A
#
# COMPACT_ATOMS: atom_id res chain seq x y z
N PHE A 1 8.60 17.47 8.06
CA PHE A 1 7.79 16.26 7.88
C PHE A 1 8.04 15.83 6.43
N PRO A 2 8.80 14.75 6.19
CA PRO A 2 9.19 14.34 4.85
C PRO A 2 8.12 13.42 4.24
N ASP A 3 6.85 13.84 4.28
CA ASP A 3 5.72 13.06 3.75
C ASP A 3 5.61 13.18 2.22
N GLY A 4 6.51 13.95 1.59
CA GLY A 4 6.49 14.24 0.16
C GLY A 4 7.23 13.24 -0.74
N ASP A 5 7.82 12.18 -0.19
CA ASP A 5 8.64 11.24 -0.96
C ASP A 5 8.23 9.76 -0.80
N LEU A 6 7.08 9.47 -0.19
CA LEU A 6 6.53 8.12 -0.13
C LEU A 6 5.87 7.77 -1.48
N LEU A 7 6.39 6.73 -2.13
CA LEU A 7 5.92 6.19 -3.39
C LEU A 7 5.22 4.86 -3.14
N LEU A 8 3.92 4.81 -3.44
CA LEU A 8 3.19 3.57 -3.49
C LEU A 8 3.50 2.82 -4.80
N VAL A 9 4.05 1.63 -4.66
CA VAL A 9 4.31 0.67 -5.73
C VAL A 9 3.17 -0.35 -5.74
N SER A 10 2.31 -0.24 -6.76
CA SER A 10 1.26 -1.20 -7.05
C SER A 10 1.61 -2.04 -8.28
N PRO A 11 1.03 -3.24 -8.43
CA PRO A 11 1.18 -3.99 -9.67
C PRO A 11 0.52 -3.26 -10.84
N VAL A 12 1.17 -3.34 -11.99
CA VAL A 12 0.76 -2.67 -13.24
C VAL A 12 -0.51 -3.24 -13.88
N HIS A 13 -0.96 -4.40 -13.41
CA HIS A 13 -2.10 -5.12 -13.98
C HIS A 13 -3.30 -5.06 -13.04
N PRO A 14 -4.54 -4.95 -13.58
CA PRO A 14 -5.75 -5.03 -12.78
C PRO A 14 -5.77 -6.36 -12.03
N VAL A 15 -6.02 -6.28 -10.73
CA VAL A 15 -6.13 -7.47 -9.88
C VAL A 15 -7.52 -8.06 -10.03
N THR A 16 -7.61 -9.38 -10.20
CA THR A 16 -8.89 -10.09 -10.22
C THR A 16 -9.41 -10.28 -8.80
N GLU A 17 -10.72 -10.27 -8.61
CA GLU A 17 -11.33 -10.70 -7.35
C GLU A 17 -10.84 -12.12 -6.96
N GLY A 18 -10.50 -12.29 -5.68
CA GLY A 18 -9.90 -13.50 -5.12
C GLY A 18 -8.38 -13.63 -5.34
N ALA A 19 -7.75 -12.71 -6.08
CA ALA A 19 -6.31 -12.71 -6.25
C ALA A 19 -5.60 -12.11 -5.02
N SER A 20 -4.31 -12.44 -4.87
CA SER A 20 -3.45 -11.83 -3.87
C SER A 20 -2.61 -10.72 -4.49
N VAL A 21 -2.72 -9.50 -3.95
CA VAL A 21 -1.89 -8.35 -4.33
C VAL A 21 -0.96 -7.98 -3.20
N THR A 22 0.23 -7.51 -3.55
CA THR A 22 1.17 -6.92 -2.60
C THR A 22 1.46 -5.50 -3.06
N LEU A 23 1.18 -4.55 -2.18
CA LEU A 23 1.48 -3.14 -2.32
C LEU A 23 2.73 -2.86 -1.51
N SER A 24 3.71 -2.19 -2.10
CA SER A 24 4.93 -1.80 -1.39
C SER A 24 5.03 -0.29 -1.37
N CYS A 25 5.35 0.26 -0.22
CA CYS A 25 5.61 1.66 -0.04
C CYS A 25 7.12 1.89 0.05
N ARG A 26 7.65 2.88 -0.67
CA ARG A 26 9.09 3.18 -0.71
C ARG A 26 9.33 4.69 -0.60
N LEU A 27 10.30 5.12 0.21
CA LEU A 27 10.67 6.53 0.30
C LEU A 27 11.73 6.82 -0.75
N ARG A 28 11.60 7.93 -1.47
CA ARG A 28 12.59 8.33 -2.46
C ARG A 28 13.91 8.67 -1.76
N GLY A 29 14.91 7.81 -1.94
CA GLY A 29 16.25 7.98 -1.38
C GLY A 29 16.56 7.09 -0.17
N GLU A 30 15.58 6.40 0.41
CA GLU A 30 15.78 5.48 1.53
C GLU A 30 14.90 4.23 1.41
N ASN A 31 15.53 3.05 1.59
CA ASN A 31 14.82 1.76 1.57
C ASN A 31 14.27 1.37 2.95
N ASN A 32 14.51 2.17 4.00
CA ASN A 32 14.13 1.87 5.37
C ASN A 32 13.09 2.89 5.85
N ILE A 33 11.82 2.63 5.52
CA ILE A 33 10.74 3.38 6.14
C ILE A 33 10.40 2.68 7.46
N SER A 34 10.36 3.46 8.54
CA SER A 34 9.76 3.06 9.81
C SER A 34 8.45 3.83 9.96
N ASP A 35 7.38 3.16 10.40
CA ASP A 35 6.01 3.69 10.48
C ASP A 35 5.37 4.03 9.12
N VAL A 36 5.07 3.00 8.31
CA VAL A 36 4.22 3.17 7.13
C VAL A 36 2.77 2.95 7.51
N ILE A 37 1.94 3.93 7.17
CA ILE A 37 0.49 3.83 7.31
C ILE A 37 -0.12 3.68 5.92
N PHE A 38 -0.81 2.57 5.71
CA PHE A 38 -1.60 2.34 4.51
C PHE A 38 -3.04 2.81 4.73
N TYR A 39 -3.50 3.61 3.78
CA TYR A 39 -4.86 4.07 3.66
C TYR A 39 -5.51 3.45 2.44
N HIS A 40 -6.77 3.04 2.58
CA HIS A 40 -7.66 2.63 1.51
C HIS A 40 -8.88 3.55 1.53
N ASN A 41 -9.12 4.30 0.46
CA ASN A 41 -10.18 5.30 0.37
C ASN A 41 -10.19 6.24 1.58
N ASP A 42 -9.00 6.75 1.93
CA ASP A 42 -8.75 7.63 3.08
C ASP A 42 -9.05 7.01 4.46
N LYS A 43 -9.24 5.69 4.53
CA LYS A 43 -9.34 4.93 5.78
C LYS A 43 -8.05 4.17 6.07
N LEU A 44 -7.55 4.27 7.30
CA LEU A 44 -6.41 3.48 7.74
C LEU A 44 -6.77 1.98 7.73
N ILE A 45 -6.02 1.19 6.95
CA ILE A 45 -6.20 -0.27 6.87
C ILE A 45 -5.04 -1.04 7.49
N GLN A 46 -3.84 -0.47 7.49
CA GLN A 46 -2.67 -1.09 8.10
C GLN A 46 -1.74 0.02 8.59
N ASN A 47 -1.21 -0.16 9.81
CA ASN A 47 -0.10 0.62 10.32
C ASN A 47 0.95 -0.38 10.77
N ASP A 48 2.03 -0.49 10.00
CA ASP A 48 3.09 -1.45 10.28
C ASP A 48 4.45 -0.81 9.95
N SER A 49 5.49 -1.18 10.70
CA SER A 49 6.86 -0.78 10.36
C SER A 49 7.34 -1.44 9.06
N ARG A 50 6.62 -2.45 8.56
CA ARG A 50 6.82 -3.03 7.22
C ARG A 50 6.13 -2.14 6.19
N GLY A 51 6.90 -1.56 5.29
CA GLY A 51 6.40 -0.83 4.11
C GLY A 51 5.77 -1.74 3.04
N GLU A 52 5.16 -2.86 3.42
CA GLU A 52 4.51 -3.80 2.52
C GLU A 52 3.14 -4.20 3.08
N LEU A 53 2.13 -4.08 2.22
CA LEU A 53 0.74 -4.46 2.49
C LEU A 53 0.39 -5.61 1.55
N LYS A 54 0.09 -6.78 2.13
CA LYS A 54 -0.31 -7.97 1.39
C LYS A 54 -1.79 -8.23 1.57
N ILE A 55 -2.55 -8.11 0.50
CA ILE A 55 -3.98 -8.42 0.45
C ILE A 55 -4.08 -9.77 -0.23
N SER A 56 -4.48 -10.81 0.50
CA SER A 56 -4.46 -12.18 -0.04
C SER A 56 -5.73 -12.56 -0.79
N ALA A 57 -6.84 -11.87 -0.53
CA ALA A 57 -8.13 -12.10 -1.15
C ALA A 57 -8.76 -10.76 -1.49
N VAL A 58 -8.37 -10.20 -2.64
CA VAL A 58 -8.95 -8.94 -3.14
C VAL A 58 -10.45 -9.15 -3.38
N SER A 59 -11.30 -8.33 -2.79
CA SER A 59 -12.73 -8.30 -3.08
C SER A 59 -13.13 -6.95 -3.67
N GLN A 60 -14.39 -6.82 -4.10
CA GLN A 60 -14.93 -5.55 -4.58
C GLN A 60 -14.87 -4.44 -3.50
N SER A 61 -14.79 -4.81 -2.22
CA SER A 61 -14.56 -3.87 -1.11
C SER A 61 -13.12 -3.34 -1.01
N ASP A 62 -12.17 -4.02 -1.65
CA ASP A 62 -10.76 -3.61 -1.76
C ASP A 62 -10.51 -2.81 -3.05
N GLU A 63 -11.53 -2.64 -3.90
CA GLU A 63 -11.43 -1.75 -5.05
C GLU A 63 -11.43 -0.30 -4.58
N GLY A 64 -10.35 0.42 -4.90
CA GLY A 64 -10.24 1.81 -4.48
C GLY A 64 -8.86 2.42 -4.66
N PHE A 65 -8.68 3.57 -4.02
CA PHE A 65 -7.43 4.31 -4.00
C PHE A 65 -6.65 3.97 -2.74
N TYR A 66 -5.49 3.36 -2.95
CA TYR A 66 -4.53 3.10 -1.89
C TYR A 66 -3.54 4.25 -1.77
N LYS A 67 -3.17 4.59 -0.54
CA LYS A 67 -2.11 5.55 -0.24
C LYS A 67 -1.24 5.00 0.87
N CYS A 68 0.04 5.25 0.72
CA CYS A 68 0.94 5.53 1.81
C CYS A 68 1.46 6.96 1.53
#